data_AF-A0A2Z6QTT6-F1
#
_entry.id   AF-A0A2Z6QTT6-F1
#
_cell.length_a   1.000
_cell.length_b   1.000
_cell.length_c   1.000
_cell.angle_alpha   90.00
_cell.angle_beta   90.00
_cell.angle_gamma   90.00
#
_symmetry.space_group_name_H-M   'P 1'
#
loop_
_entity.id
_entity.type
_entity.pdbx_description
1 polymer ?
#
loop_
_entity_poly.entity_id
_entity_poly.type
_entity_poly.pdbx_seq_one_letter_code
_entity_poly.pdbx_strand_id
1 'polypeptide(L)'
;MTFHLISHPFFIDMVKNLYNGYEPPCPNTLFTEKINEVITDVGPEKFSAVVSDHATTCTSVKRIIADTHKHIISIRYIAHHINLITTDICKTPFAKEVISKFKGGNLKSYVKMRWSIAWDCISSILCLKNQLKNLLNECSEIV
;
A
#
# COMPACT_ATOMS: atom_id res chain seq x y z
N MET A 1 6.29 -7.72 1.92
CA MET A 1 6.74 -9.04 2.38
C MET A 1 8.24 -9.10 2.14
N THR A 2 9.02 -8.59 3.10
CA THR A 2 10.49 -8.56 3.02
C THR A 2 11.15 -8.37 4.39
N PHE A 3 10.45 -7.79 5.37
CA PHE A 3 10.99 -7.60 6.73
C PHE A 3 10.92 -8.85 7.62
N HIS A 4 10.05 -9.82 7.33
CA HIS A 4 9.90 -11.01 8.20
C HIS A 4 11.13 -11.93 8.24
N LEU A 5 11.94 -11.99 7.18
CA LEU A 5 13.17 -12.81 7.16
C LEU A 5 14.25 -12.26 8.09
N ILE A 6 14.38 -10.93 8.13
CA ILE A 6 15.41 -10.22 8.91
C ILE A 6 15.07 -10.19 10.41
N SER A 7 13.77 -10.27 10.74
CA SER A 7 13.27 -10.38 12.12
C SER A 7 13.14 -11.82 12.61
N HIS A 8 13.49 -12.81 11.78
CA HIS A 8 13.33 -14.22 12.15
C HIS A 8 14.36 -14.61 13.23
N PRO A 9 13.96 -15.33 14.30
CA PRO A 9 14.85 -15.67 15.41
C PRO A 9 16.15 -16.35 14.95
N PHE A 10 16.05 -17.27 13.99
CA PHE A 10 17.21 -17.94 13.39
C PHE A 10 18.24 -16.97 12.77
N PHE A 11 17.79 -15.93 12.07
CA PHE A 11 18.69 -14.97 11.44
C PHE A 11 19.34 -14.06 12.49
N ILE A 12 18.58 -13.65 13.51
CA ILE A 12 19.08 -12.84 14.62
C ILE A 12 20.13 -13.62 15.43
N ASP A 13 19.87 -14.89 15.75
CA ASP A 13 20.80 -15.75 16.49
C ASP A 13 22.07 -16.03 15.68
N MET A 14 21.95 -16.24 14.36
CA MET A 14 23.11 -16.38 13.48
C MET A 14 24.00 -15.13 13.53
N VAL A 15 23.43 -13.93 13.47
CA VAL A 15 24.20 -12.67 13.52
C VAL A 15 24.79 -12.43 14.91
N LYS A 16 24.07 -12.76 15.98
CA LYS A 16 24.59 -12.68 17.36
C LYS A 16 25.79 -13.61 17.58
N ASN A 17 25.78 -14.79 16.98
CA ASN A 17 26.92 -15.72 17.01
C ASN A 17 28.15 -15.18 16.25
N LEU A 18 27.94 -14.35 15.23
CA LEU A 18 29.01 -13.73 14.46
C LEU A 18 29.52 -12.43 15.10
N TYR A 19 28.67 -11.71 15.83
CA TYR A 19 28.99 -10.45 16.48
C TYR A 19 28.36 -10.40 17.88
N ASN A 20 29.15 -10.77 18.89
CA ASN A 20 28.72 -10.74 20.29
C ASN A 20 28.36 -9.29 20.68
N GLY A 21 27.10 -9.08 21.06
CA GLY A 21 26.55 -7.76 21.39
C GLY A 21 25.68 -7.13 20.30
N TYR A 22 25.44 -7.82 19.16
CA TYR A 22 24.48 -7.36 18.17
C TYR A 22 23.05 -7.39 18.72
N GLU A 23 22.50 -6.21 18.97
CA GLU A 23 21.07 -6.03 19.15
C GLU A 23 20.44 -5.64 17.82
N PRO A 24 19.53 -6.45 17.25
CA PRO A 24 18.86 -6.08 16.01
C PRO A 24 18.08 -4.79 16.25
N PRO A 25 18.31 -3.74 15.44
CA PRO A 25 17.57 -2.50 15.59
C PRO A 25 16.09 -2.80 15.40
N CYS A 26 15.23 -2.20 16.24
CA CYS A 26 13.81 -2.35 16.06
C CYS A 26 13.43 -1.91 14.63
N PRO A 27 12.54 -2.63 13.92
CA PRO A 27 12.19 -2.29 12.53
C PRO A 27 11.75 -0.83 12.34
N ASN A 28 11.18 -0.25 13.40
CA ASN A 28 10.74 1.15 13.44
C ASN A 28 11.93 2.13 13.44
N THR A 29 13.01 1.85 14.15
CA THR A 29 14.20 2.73 14.24
C THR A 29 14.97 2.73 12.93
N LEU A 30 15.21 1.54 12.35
CA LEU A 30 15.95 1.41 11.09
C LEU A 30 15.24 2.11 9.91
N PHE A 31 13.92 1.97 9.82
CA PHE A 31 13.14 2.60 8.77
C PHE A 31 13.12 4.13 8.91
N THR A 32 13.10 4.63 10.15
CA THR A 32 13.14 6.08 10.43
C THR A 32 14.51 6.68 10.11
N GLU A 33 15.59 6.03 10.55
CA GLU A 33 16.96 6.48 10.29
C GLU A 33 17.22 6.62 8.80
N LYS A 34 16.81 5.63 8.01
CA LYS A 34 16.98 5.68 6.55
C LYS A 34 16.16 6.76 5.86
N ILE A 35 14.93 7.02 6.31
CA ILE A 35 14.14 8.13 5.77
C ILE A 35 14.80 9.47 6.10
N ASN A 36 15.28 9.66 7.32
CA ASN A 36 15.95 10.89 7.74
C ASN A 36 17.28 11.09 7.00
N GLU A 37 18.05 10.03 6.79
CA GLU A 37 19.29 10.05 5.99
C GLU A 37 18.99 10.55 4.56
N VAL A 38 17.96 10.00 3.90
CA VAL A 38 17.58 10.42 2.55
C VAL A 38 17.11 11.88 2.50
N ILE A 39 16.31 12.31 3.47
CA ILE A 39 15.85 13.72 3.55
C ILE A 39 17.04 14.67 3.73
N THR A 40 18.00 14.28 4.58
CA THR A 40 19.18 15.10 4.87
C THR A 40 20.13 15.15 3.68
N ASP A 41 20.37 14.01 3.01
CA ASP A 41 21.25 13.89 1.86
C ASP A 41 20.75 14.67 0.64
N VAL A 42 19.45 14.57 0.35
CA VAL A 42 18.83 15.32 -0.78
C VAL A 42 18.70 16.81 -0.45
N GLY A 43 18.55 17.15 0.83
CA GLY A 43 18.29 18.49 1.33
C GLY A 43 16.81 18.64 1.75
N PRO A 44 16.50 18.92 3.02
CA PRO A 44 15.12 18.98 3.51
C PRO A 44 14.30 20.07 2.84
N GLU A 45 14.92 21.15 2.37
CA GLU A 45 14.29 22.26 1.66
C GLU A 45 13.64 21.86 0.33
N LYS A 46 14.04 20.71 -0.23
CA LYS A 46 13.48 20.17 -1.49
C LYS A 46 12.24 19.33 -1.28
N PHE A 47 11.85 19.06 -0.03
CA PHE A 47 10.67 18.29 0.31
C PHE A 47 9.58 19.20 0.87
N SER A 48 8.38 19.07 0.33
CA SER A 48 7.18 19.73 0.89
C SER A 48 6.30 18.75 1.67
N ALA A 49 6.33 17.46 1.32
CA ALA A 49 5.50 16.46 1.98
C ALA A 49 6.05 15.04 1.85
N VAL A 50 5.69 14.19 2.82
CA VAL A 50 5.93 12.74 2.81
C VAL A 50 4.60 12.01 2.89
N VAL A 51 4.30 11.20 1.87
CA VAL A 51 3.08 10.39 1.80
C VAL A 51 3.41 8.96 2.23
N SER A 52 2.77 8.47 3.29
CA SER A 52 2.95 7.09 3.75
C SER A 52 1.67 6.49 4.31
N ASP A 53 1.59 5.16 4.27
CA ASP A 53 0.43 4.40 4.72
C ASP A 53 0.25 4.44 6.26
N HIS A 54 -0.72 3.69 6.76
CA HIS A 54 -1.04 3.61 8.19
C HIS A 54 -0.30 2.43 8.86
N ALA A 55 0.85 2.00 8.35
CA ALA A 55 1.69 1.06 9.08
C ALA A 55 2.17 1.71 10.40
N THR A 56 2.26 0.92 11.46
CA THR A 56 2.74 1.37 12.78
C THR A 56 4.14 1.97 12.72
N THR A 57 5.01 1.42 11.87
CA THR A 57 6.34 1.94 11.52
C THR A 57 6.26 3.35 10.94
N CYS A 58 5.32 3.61 10.04
CA CYS A 58 5.14 4.91 9.40
C CYS A 58 4.68 5.96 10.42
N THR A 59 3.81 5.64 11.37
CA THR A 59 3.36 6.61 12.39
C THR A 59 4.53 7.24 13.16
N SER A 60 5.52 6.44 13.56
CA SER A 60 6.72 6.95 14.25
C SER A 60 7.55 7.86 13.35
N VAL A 61 7.71 7.49 12.07
CA VAL A 61 8.39 8.32 11.06
C VAL A 61 7.68 9.66 10.87
N LYS A 62 6.34 9.65 10.75
CA LYS A 62 5.55 10.88 10.57
C LYS A 62 5.78 11.86 11.71
N ARG A 63 5.82 11.35 12.95
CA ARG A 63 6.08 12.17 14.13
C ARG A 63 7.48 12.77 14.10
N ILE A 64 8.49 11.95 13.83
CA ILE A 64 9.89 12.40 13.80
C ILE A 64 10.11 13.42 12.68
N ILE A 65 9.57 13.23 11.49
CA ILE A 65 9.67 14.21 10.40
C ILE A 65 8.97 15.52 10.76
N ALA A 66 7.77 15.46 11.36
CA ALA A 66 7.06 16.66 11.80
C ALA A 66 7.84 17.45 12.88
N ASP A 67 8.54 16.74 13.77
CA ASP A 67 9.35 17.35 14.83
C ASP A 67 10.67 17.93 14.26
N THR A 68 11.30 17.24 13.31
CA THR A 68 12.63 17.59 12.77
C THR A 68 12.55 18.63 11.65
N HIS A 69 11.49 18.57 10.84
CA HIS A 69 11.30 19.37 9.63
C HIS A 69 9.87 19.89 9.54
N LYS A 70 9.58 20.98 10.26
CA LYS A 70 8.23 21.56 10.38
C LYS A 70 7.58 21.94 9.04
N HIS A 71 8.38 22.19 8.00
CA HIS A 71 7.89 22.51 6.65
C HIS A 71 7.52 21.28 5.81
N ILE A 72 7.92 20.06 6.24
CA ILE A 72 7.61 18.81 5.54
C ILE A 72 6.31 18.23 6.11
N ILE A 73 5.23 18.31 5.34
CA ILE A 73 3.91 17.84 5.76
C ILE A 73 3.83 16.33 5.63
N SER A 74 3.48 15.64 6.71
CA SER A 74 3.14 14.22 6.61
C SER A 74 1.69 14.01 6.16
N ILE A 75 1.52 13.35 5.01
CA ILE A 75 0.21 13.05 4.43
C ILE A 75 -0.07 11.55 4.59
N ARG A 76 -1.28 11.22 5.04
CA ARG A 76 -1.75 9.83 5.06
C ARG A 76 -2.06 9.36 3.64
N TYR A 77 -1.59 8.16 3.31
CA TYR A 77 -1.92 7.51 2.04
C TYR A 77 -3.41 7.12 2.00
N ILE A 78 -4.23 7.94 1.33
CA ILE A 78 -5.69 7.80 1.25
C ILE A 78 -6.10 6.52 0.51
N ALA A 79 -5.26 6.08 -0.44
CA ALA A 79 -5.61 4.96 -1.29
C ALA A 79 -5.84 3.68 -0.46
N HIS A 80 -5.09 3.44 0.62
CA HIS A 80 -5.34 2.30 1.52
C HIS A 80 -6.79 2.29 2.06
N HIS A 81 -7.29 3.44 2.51
CA HIS A 81 -8.66 3.58 3.00
C HIS A 81 -9.69 3.35 1.89
N ILE A 82 -9.44 3.87 0.68
CA ILE A 82 -10.29 3.62 -0.49
C ILE A 82 -10.35 2.11 -0.78
N ASN A 83 -9.22 1.40 -0.74
CA ASN A 83 -9.21 -0.04 -1.00
C ASN A 83 -9.93 -0.86 0.06
N LEU A 84 -9.88 -0.45 1.34
CA LEU A 84 -10.68 -1.08 2.39
C LEU A 84 -12.18 -0.89 2.12
N ILE A 85 -12.60 0.35 1.83
CA ILE A 85 -14.00 0.68 1.50
C ILE A 85 -14.46 -0.13 0.28
N THR A 86 -13.67 -0.14 -0.81
CA THR A 86 -13.99 -0.90 -2.02
C THR A 86 -14.06 -2.39 -1.73
N THR A 87 -13.15 -2.93 -0.92
CA THR A 87 -13.18 -4.35 -0.53
C THR A 87 -14.48 -4.68 0.20
N ASP A 88 -14.96 -3.80 1.07
CA ASP A 88 -16.21 -4.02 1.80
C ASP A 88 -17.45 -3.87 0.91
N ILE A 89 -17.46 -2.90 -0.02
CA ILE A 89 -18.50 -2.79 -1.06
C ILE A 89 -18.54 -4.07 -1.89
N CYS A 90 -17.39 -4.61 -2.31
CA CYS A 90 -17.31 -5.83 -3.10
C CYS A 90 -17.74 -7.09 -2.34
N LYS A 91 -17.84 -7.06 -1.00
CA LYS A 91 -18.38 -8.17 -0.21
C LYS A 91 -19.91 -8.20 -0.17
N THR A 92 -20.58 -7.11 -0.54
CA THR A 92 -22.05 -7.03 -0.53
C THR A 92 -22.69 -8.07 -1.46
N PRO A 93 -23.90 -8.59 -1.17
CA PRO A 93 -24.57 -9.58 -2.01
C PRO A 93 -24.78 -9.07 -3.44
N PHE A 94 -25.19 -7.80 -3.58
CA PHE A 94 -25.36 -7.13 -4.86
C PHE A 94 -24.05 -7.09 -5.65
N ALA A 95 -22.95 -6.65 -5.04
CA ALA A 95 -21.66 -6.60 -5.72
C ALA A 95 -21.19 -8.00 -6.15
N LYS A 96 -21.39 -9.03 -5.31
CA LYS A 96 -21.06 -10.42 -5.67
C LYS A 96 -21.87 -10.93 -6.85
N GLU A 97 -23.16 -10.59 -6.93
CA GLU A 97 -24.02 -10.94 -8.06
C GLU A 97 -23.57 -10.22 -9.34
N VAL A 98 -23.25 -8.93 -9.26
CA VAL A 98 -22.74 -8.18 -10.41
C VAL A 98 -21.40 -8.75 -10.87
N ILE A 99 -20.49 -9.08 -9.94
CA ILE A 99 -19.19 -9.70 -10.25
C ILE A 99 -19.37 -11.08 -10.89
N SER A 100 -20.35 -11.88 -10.45
CA SER A 100 -20.58 -13.22 -11.00
C SER A 100 -21.11 -13.23 -12.43
N LYS A 101 -21.75 -12.14 -12.88
CA LYS A 101 -22.19 -11.94 -14.27
C LYS A 101 -21.01 -11.82 -15.25
N PHE A 102 -19.83 -11.43 -14.78
CA PHE A 102 -18.60 -11.42 -15.60
C PHE A 102 -18.01 -12.84 -15.72
N LYS A 103 -18.38 -13.56 -16.78
CA LYS A 103 -17.86 -14.91 -17.08
C LYS A 103 -16.34 -14.85 -17.31
N GLY A 104 -15.55 -15.53 -16.47
CA GLY A 104 -14.10 -15.66 -16.65
C GLY A 104 -13.21 -15.21 -15.48
N GLY A 105 -13.77 -14.79 -14.34
CA GLY A 105 -13.02 -14.64 -13.09
C GLY A 105 -12.00 -13.49 -13.03
N ASN A 106 -12.04 -12.55 -13.97
CA ASN A 106 -11.00 -11.52 -14.12
C ASN A 106 -11.29 -10.20 -13.41
N LEU A 107 -12.50 -9.96 -12.91
CA LEU A 107 -12.80 -8.73 -12.17
C LEU A 107 -12.29 -8.86 -10.73
N LYS A 108 -11.15 -8.25 -10.45
CA LYS A 108 -10.54 -8.25 -9.12
C LYS A 108 -11.38 -7.39 -8.15
N SER A 109 -11.84 -8.00 -7.07
CA SER A 109 -12.56 -7.33 -5.97
C SER A 109 -11.66 -6.49 -5.06
N TYR A 110 -10.35 -6.69 -5.16
CA TYR A 110 -9.36 -5.93 -4.40
C TYR A 110 -8.14 -5.66 -5.28
N VAL A 111 -7.52 -4.50 -5.09
CA VAL A 111 -6.28 -4.14 -5.76
C VAL A 111 -5.18 -4.06 -4.72
N LYS A 112 -4.20 -4.97 -4.78
CA LYS A 112 -2.93 -4.77 -4.06
C LYS A 112 -2.29 -3.53 -4.65
N MET A 113 -2.23 -2.45 -3.88
CA MET A 113 -1.59 -1.22 -4.31
C MET A 113 -0.09 -1.44 -4.52
N ARG A 114 0.27 -1.67 -5.78
CA ARG A 114 1.65 -1.74 -6.27
C ARG A 114 1.81 -0.68 -7.35
N TRP A 115 3.04 -0.37 -7.75
CA TRP A 115 3.27 0.64 -8.79
C TRP A 115 2.61 0.29 -10.15
N SER A 116 2.15 -0.95 -10.33
CA SER A 116 1.40 -1.43 -11.50
C SER A 116 -0.11 -1.12 -11.51
N ILE A 117 -0.69 -0.45 -10.50
CA ILE A 117 -2.16 -0.28 -10.39
C ILE A 117 -2.76 0.34 -11.65
N ALA A 118 -2.16 1.42 -12.17
CA ALA A 118 -2.69 2.09 -13.36
C ALA A 118 -2.74 1.12 -14.56
N TRP A 119 -1.70 0.32 -14.72
CA TRP A 119 -1.62 -0.72 -15.75
C TRP A 119 -2.63 -1.84 -15.54
N ASP A 120 -2.77 -2.34 -14.30
CA ASP A 120 -3.70 -3.40 -13.93
C ASP A 120 -5.17 -2.95 -14.11
N CYS A 121 -5.49 -1.70 -13.80
CA CYS A 121 -6.80 -1.09 -14.04
C CYS A 121 -7.11 -0.97 -15.54
N ILE A 122 -6.18 -0.40 -16.33
CA ILE A 122 -6.36 -0.23 -17.78
C ILE A 122 -6.54 -1.59 -18.47
N SER A 123 -5.71 -2.57 -18.10
CA SER A 123 -5.78 -3.93 -18.65
C SER A 123 -7.11 -4.61 -18.31
N SER A 124 -7.61 -4.45 -17.06
CA SER A 124 -8.90 -5.00 -16.65
C SER A 124 -10.06 -4.39 -17.42
N ILE A 125 -10.07 -3.07 -17.61
CA ILE A 125 -11.10 -2.37 -18.41
C ILE A 125 -11.06 -2.84 -19.85
N LEU A 126 -9.87 -2.98 -20.44
CA LEU A 126 -9.71 -3.43 -21.82
C LEU A 126 -10.21 -4.87 -22.01
N CYS A 127 -9.87 -5.78 -21.10
CA CYS A 127 -10.29 -7.18 -21.14
C CYS A 127 -11.80 -7.35 -20.92
N LEU A 128 -12.43 -6.49 -20.11
CA LEU A 128 -13.86 -6.59 -19.76
C LEU A 128 -14.77 -5.75 -20.67
N LYS A 129 -14.22 -5.01 -21.64
CA LYS A 129 -14.94 -4.08 -22.53
C LYS A 129 -16.24 -4.68 -23.13
N ASN A 130 -16.17 -5.89 -23.67
CA ASN A 130 -17.34 -6.51 -24.32
C ASN A 130 -18.40 -6.95 -23.30
N GLN A 131 -17.98 -7.42 -22.12
CA GLN A 131 -18.91 -7.80 -21.04
C GLN A 131 -19.59 -6.58 -20.43
N LEU A 132 -18.87 -5.48 -20.24
CA LEU A 132 -19.43 -4.20 -19.79
C LEU A 132 -20.49 -3.67 -20.76
N LYS A 133 -20.24 -3.76 -22.07
CA LYS A 133 -21.22 -3.39 -23.10
C LYS A 133 -22.48 -4.24 -23.05
N ASN A 134 -22.34 -5.55 -22.84
CA ASN A 134 -23.49 -6.45 -22.75
C ASN A 134 -24.32 -6.19 -21.48
N LEU A 135 -23.67 -5.96 -20.34
CA LEU A 135 -24.34 -5.55 -19.10
C LEU A 135 -25.14 -4.25 -19.25
N LEU A 136 -24.58 -3.26 -19.96
CA LEU A 136 -25.28 -1.99 -20.20
C LEU A 136 -26.56 -2.17 -21.02
N ASN A 137 -26.55 -3.13 -21.95
CA ASN A 137 -27.71 -3.45 -22.79
C ASN A 137 -28.76 -4.28 -22.03
N GLU A 138 -28.35 -5.07 -21.04
CA GLU A 138 -29.26 -5.84 -20.16
C GLU A 138 -29.88 -4.99 -19.04
N CYS A 139 -29.16 -3.97 -18.55
CA CYS A 139 -29.63 -3.03 -17.51
C CYS A 139 -30.22 -1.74 -18.10
N SER A 140 -31.22 -1.85 -18.98
CA SER A 140 -31.87 -0.68 -19.62
C SER A 140 -32.73 0.19 -18.69
N GLU A 141 -32.78 -0.09 -17.38
CA GLU A 141 -33.57 0.67 -16.40
C GLU A 141 -32.78 1.78 -15.64
N ILE A 142 -31.52 2.06 -15.99
CA ILE A 142 -30.67 3.04 -15.27
C ILE A 142 -30.33 4.28 -16.12
N VAL A 143 -31.03 4.53 -17.24
CA VAL A 143 -30.93 5.79 -18.00
C VAL A 143 -32.19 6.63 -17.81
#